data_AF-A0A938BMN7-F1
#
_entry.id   AF-A0A938BMN7-F1
#
_cell.length_a   1.000
_cell.length_b   1.000
_cell.length_c   1.000
_cell.angle_alpha   90.00
_cell.angle_beta   90.00
_cell.angle_gamma   90.00
#
_symmetry.space_group_name_H-M   'P 1'
#
loop_
_entity.id
_entity.type
_entity.pdbx_description
1 polymer ?
#
loop_
_entity_poly.entity_id
_entity_poly.type
_entity_poly.pdbx_seq_one_letter_code
_entity_poly.pdbx_strand_id
1 'polypeptide(L)'
;MPVTALSTVYGPVKSWRLGRSLGIDLLYESSICSFRCVYCQLGKIQVPTQDRRVWVPTAQVLADLERADWQSADVVTFSGNGEPTLALNLGECIRGVKARTGKPVVVLTNATLLGDPAVRADLAAADRVYVKLDAASDKMLRIVDHPVEGVTLDGILDGIKAFRAEYSGYLAIQTMVMPMNVGEVDALCA
;
A
#
# COMPACT_ATOMS: atom_id res chain seq x y z
N MET A 1 -5.00 -28.82 2.40
CA MET A 1 -5.97 -27.70 2.34
C MET A 1 -6.14 -27.37 0.86
N PRO A 2 -7.37 -27.27 0.34
CA PRO A 2 -7.54 -27.01 -1.08
C PRO A 2 -6.91 -25.65 -1.39
N VAL A 3 -6.03 -25.62 -2.37
CA VAL A 3 -5.52 -24.39 -2.96
C VAL A 3 -6.75 -23.66 -3.50
N THR A 4 -7.22 -22.68 -2.74
CA THR A 4 -8.26 -21.75 -3.19
C THR A 4 -7.84 -21.20 -4.55
N ALA A 5 -8.78 -21.19 -5.50
CA ALA A 5 -8.56 -20.63 -6.82
C ALA A 5 -7.82 -19.29 -6.71
N LEU A 6 -6.85 -19.09 -7.61
CA LEU A 6 -6.05 -17.88 -7.72
C LEU A 6 -6.99 -16.64 -7.74
N SER A 7 -7.04 -15.88 -6.64
CA SER A 7 -7.93 -14.74 -6.42
C SER A 7 -7.13 -13.55 -5.94
N THR A 8 -7.36 -12.38 -6.55
CA THR A 8 -6.77 -11.09 -6.15
C THR A 8 -7.32 -10.59 -4.81
N VAL A 9 -8.38 -11.22 -4.30
CA VAL A 9 -8.99 -10.92 -3.01
C VAL A 9 -8.70 -12.00 -1.99
N TYR A 10 -8.31 -11.61 -0.77
CA TYR A 10 -7.99 -12.51 0.33
C TYR A 10 -8.61 -12.04 1.67
N GLY A 11 -8.73 -12.96 2.63
CA GLY A 11 -9.37 -12.69 3.92
C GLY A 11 -10.89 -12.87 3.88
N PRO A 12 -11.66 -12.21 4.76
CA PRO A 12 -11.22 -11.17 5.70
C PRO A 12 -10.26 -11.68 6.79
N VAL A 13 -9.25 -10.87 7.13
CA VAL A 13 -8.30 -11.16 8.20
C VAL A 13 -8.56 -10.26 9.41
N LYS A 14 -8.30 -10.75 10.62
CA LYS A 14 -8.42 -9.94 11.84
C LYS A 14 -7.23 -8.98 11.94
N SER A 15 -7.44 -7.72 11.59
CA SER A 15 -6.49 -6.64 11.72
C SER A 15 -6.58 -6.02 13.11
N TRP A 16 -5.42 -5.84 13.75
CA TRP A 16 -5.33 -5.20 15.06
C TRP A 16 -5.76 -3.72 15.03
N ARG A 17 -5.65 -3.05 13.87
CA ARG A 17 -5.99 -1.61 13.72
C ARG A 17 -7.25 -1.34 12.88
N LEU A 18 -7.70 -2.30 12.07
CA LEU A 18 -8.80 -2.11 11.10
C LEU A 18 -10.02 -3.01 11.34
N GLY A 19 -10.04 -3.84 12.38
CA GLY A 19 -11.11 -4.84 12.56
C GLY A 19 -10.96 -5.99 11.55
N ARG A 20 -12.06 -6.49 10.99
CA ARG A 20 -12.06 -7.51 9.93
C ARG A 20 -11.76 -6.84 8.59
N SER A 21 -10.55 -7.02 8.07
CA SER A 21 -10.11 -6.41 6.81
C SER A 21 -10.11 -7.42 5.68
N LEU A 22 -10.86 -7.17 4.61
CA LEU A 22 -10.69 -7.88 3.35
C LEU A 22 -9.53 -7.25 2.57
N GLY A 23 -8.61 -8.05 2.04
CA GLY A 23 -7.45 -7.57 1.29
C GLY A 23 -7.67 -7.68 -0.22
N ILE A 24 -7.22 -6.68 -0.98
CA ILE A 24 -7.15 -6.69 -2.44
C ILE A 24 -5.71 -6.45 -2.87
N ASP A 25 -5.17 -7.42 -3.61
CA ASP A 25 -3.84 -7.38 -4.21
C ASP A 25 -3.92 -7.04 -5.70
N LEU A 26 -3.49 -5.84 -6.07
CA LEU A 26 -3.48 -5.37 -7.45
C LEU A 26 -2.27 -5.84 -8.26
N LEU A 27 -1.29 -6.47 -7.62
CA LEU A 27 -0.03 -6.91 -8.23
C LEU A 27 -0.03 -8.42 -8.45
N TYR A 28 -0.58 -9.15 -7.47
CA TYR A 28 -1.04 -10.53 -7.51
C TYR A 28 0.00 -11.60 -7.88
N GLU A 29 0.56 -11.58 -9.09
CA GLU A 29 1.37 -12.68 -9.64
C GLU A 29 2.84 -12.67 -9.18
N SER A 30 3.37 -11.50 -8.82
CA SER A 30 4.78 -11.34 -8.44
C SER A 30 4.90 -10.31 -7.34
N SER A 31 5.94 -10.45 -6.51
CA SER A 31 6.30 -9.38 -5.57
C SER A 31 6.90 -8.19 -6.34
N ILE A 32 6.12 -7.11 -6.46
CA ILE A 32 6.43 -5.91 -7.26
C ILE A 32 6.43 -4.69 -6.35
N CYS A 33 7.60 -4.13 -6.05
CA CYS A 33 7.71 -3.06 -5.06
C CYS A 33 8.90 -2.14 -5.35
N SER A 34 8.78 -0.88 -5.01
CA SER A 34 9.88 0.08 -5.05
C SER A 34 10.83 -0.04 -3.84
N PHE A 35 10.44 -0.80 -2.81
CA PHE A 35 11.26 -1.13 -1.63
C PHE A 35 11.63 -2.61 -1.59
N ARG A 36 12.71 -2.92 -0.87
CA ARG A 36 13.16 -4.26 -0.49
C ARG A 36 13.37 -4.33 1.03
N CYS A 37 12.32 -4.00 1.79
CA CYS A 37 12.43 -3.87 3.25
C CYS A 37 13.01 -5.12 3.89
N VAL A 38 13.91 -4.96 4.85
CA VAL A 38 14.62 -6.07 5.53
C VAL A 38 13.68 -6.99 6.32
N TYR A 39 12.48 -6.53 6.64
CA TYR A 39 11.46 -7.27 7.37
C TYR A 39 10.28 -7.70 6.47
N CYS A 40 10.40 -7.55 5.15
CA CYS A 40 9.29 -7.84 4.22
C CYS A 40 8.90 -9.32 4.28
N GLN A 41 7.62 -9.59 4.54
CA GLN A 41 7.08 -10.96 4.60
C GLN A 41 7.07 -11.65 3.24
N LEU A 42 7.15 -10.89 2.14
CA LEU A 42 7.27 -11.41 0.78
C LEU A 42 8.69 -11.92 0.47
N GLY A 43 9.66 -11.67 1.35
CA GLY A 43 11.06 -12.01 1.14
C GLY A 43 11.68 -11.18 0.00
N LYS A 44 12.41 -11.85 -0.90
CA LYS A 44 13.09 -11.18 -2.02
C LYS A 44 12.06 -10.71 -3.04
N ILE A 45 11.97 -9.39 -3.22
CA ILE A 45 11.14 -8.75 -4.25
C ILE A 45 11.63 -9.17 -5.64
N GLN A 46 10.71 -9.71 -6.44
CA GLN A 46 10.99 -10.23 -7.79
C GLN A 46 11.14 -9.11 -8.81
N VAL A 47 10.32 -8.06 -8.70
CA VAL A 47 10.30 -6.93 -9.64
C VAL A 47 10.46 -5.62 -8.86
N PRO A 48 11.71 -5.21 -8.58
CA PRO A 48 11.97 -3.91 -7.97
C PRO A 48 11.79 -2.79 -8.99
N THR A 49 10.79 -1.92 -8.84
CA THR A 49 10.49 -0.87 -9.83
C THR A 49 9.69 0.31 -9.25
N GLN A 50 9.72 1.45 -9.95
CA GLN A 50 8.77 2.57 -9.80
C GLN A 50 7.75 2.63 -10.97
N ASP A 51 7.91 1.78 -11.98
CA ASP A 51 7.06 1.78 -13.17
C ASP A 51 5.65 1.31 -12.83
N ARG A 52 4.69 2.22 -13.04
CA ARG A 52 3.28 1.92 -12.87
C ARG A 52 2.76 1.17 -14.10
N ARG A 53 2.00 0.08 -13.89
CA ARG A 53 1.35 -0.70 -14.96
C ARG A 53 -0.02 -1.19 -14.51
N VAL A 54 -0.85 -1.64 -15.44
CA VAL A 54 -2.01 -2.47 -15.08
C VAL A 54 -1.52 -3.90 -14.97
N TRP A 55 -1.26 -4.34 -13.74
CA TRP A 55 -0.79 -5.70 -13.44
C TRP A 55 -1.95 -6.69 -13.42
N VAL A 56 -3.08 -6.27 -12.83
CA VAL A 56 -4.34 -7.01 -12.84
C VAL A 56 -5.44 -6.09 -13.39
N PRO A 57 -6.20 -6.51 -14.41
CA PRO A 57 -7.32 -5.74 -14.94
C PRO A 57 -8.38 -5.45 -13.87
N THR A 58 -8.93 -4.24 -13.85
CA THR A 58 -9.98 -3.83 -12.90
C THR A 58 -11.18 -4.78 -12.92
N ALA A 59 -11.58 -5.25 -14.09
CA ALA A 59 -12.68 -6.21 -14.24
C ALA A 59 -12.44 -7.53 -13.47
N GLN A 60 -11.19 -8.02 -13.47
CA GLN A 60 -10.81 -9.23 -12.75
C GLN A 60 -10.89 -9.00 -11.23
N VAL A 61 -10.34 -7.88 -10.74
CA VAL A 61 -10.37 -7.52 -9.31
C VAL A 61 -11.80 -7.45 -8.80
N LEU A 62 -12.69 -6.79 -9.55
CA LEU A 62 -14.09 -6.65 -9.18
C LEU A 62 -14.83 -7.99 -9.26
N ALA A 63 -14.52 -8.85 -10.24
CA ALA A 63 -15.09 -10.19 -10.31
C ALA A 63 -14.63 -11.13 -9.18
N ASP A 64 -13.38 -11.00 -8.71
CA ASP A 64 -12.89 -11.69 -7.52
C ASP A 64 -13.57 -11.16 -6.25
N LEU A 65 -13.78 -9.84 -6.15
CA LEU A 65 -14.50 -9.21 -5.04
C LEU A 65 -15.93 -9.73 -4.89
N GLU A 66 -16.69 -9.86 -5.98
CA GLU A 66 -18.07 -10.38 -5.94
C GLU A 66 -18.15 -11.83 -5.41
N ARG A 67 -17.06 -12.59 -5.51
CA ARG A 67 -16.96 -13.96 -5.01
C ARG A 67 -16.43 -14.05 -3.57
N ALA A 68 -15.94 -12.95 -3.02
CA ALA A 68 -15.37 -12.88 -1.68
C ALA A 68 -16.42 -12.55 -0.62
N ASP A 69 -16.16 -12.92 0.63
CA ASP A 69 -16.99 -12.57 1.79
C ASP A 69 -16.70 -11.13 2.26
N TRP A 70 -17.02 -10.15 1.40
CA TRP A 70 -16.84 -8.73 1.72
C TRP A 70 -17.88 -8.21 2.70
N GLN A 71 -19.04 -8.87 2.81
CA GLN A 71 -20.11 -8.49 3.73
C GLN A 71 -19.66 -8.59 5.19
N SER A 72 -18.88 -9.64 5.52
CA SER A 72 -18.35 -9.84 6.87
C SER A 72 -17.12 -8.97 7.21
N ALA A 73 -16.61 -8.19 6.25
CA ALA A 73 -15.51 -7.27 6.47
C ALA A 73 -15.99 -5.92 7.02
N ASP A 74 -15.21 -5.33 7.92
CA ASP A 74 -15.40 -3.96 8.41
C ASP A 74 -14.83 -2.95 7.40
N VAL A 75 -13.74 -3.31 6.71
CA VAL A 75 -13.07 -2.50 5.68
C VAL A 75 -12.54 -3.35 4.53
N VAL A 76 -12.29 -2.71 3.38
CA VAL A 76 -11.53 -3.30 2.28
C VAL A 76 -10.19 -2.57 2.15
N THR A 77 -9.08 -3.32 2.14
CA THR A 77 -7.72 -2.78 2.15
C THR A 77 -6.97 -3.17 0.88
N PHE A 78 -6.43 -2.19 0.16
CA PHE A 78 -5.46 -2.40 -0.90
C PHE A 78 -4.07 -2.60 -0.30
N SER A 79 -3.59 -3.83 -0.40
CA SER A 79 -2.29 -4.32 0.06
C SER A 79 -2.06 -5.72 -0.53
N GLY A 80 -0.84 -6.24 -0.51
CA GLY A 80 -0.59 -7.60 -1.00
C GLY A 80 0.86 -7.77 -1.41
N ASN A 81 1.08 -8.29 -2.63
CA ASN A 81 2.38 -8.60 -3.20
C ASN A 81 3.19 -7.37 -3.64
N GLY A 82 3.24 -6.33 -2.81
CA GLY A 82 4.12 -5.18 -2.98
C GLY A 82 3.42 -3.84 -2.81
N GLU A 83 3.83 -2.84 -3.60
CA GLU A 83 3.36 -1.46 -3.46
C GLU A 83 2.10 -1.20 -4.31
N PRO A 84 0.91 -1.00 -3.70
CA PRO A 84 -0.34 -0.86 -4.45
C PRO A 84 -0.35 0.31 -5.43
N THR A 85 0.40 1.40 -5.19
CA THR A 85 0.44 2.55 -6.10
C THR A 85 1.15 2.26 -7.43
N LEU A 86 1.85 1.13 -7.55
CA LEU A 86 2.39 0.65 -8.82
C LEU A 86 1.29 0.14 -9.78
N ALA A 87 0.05 -0.04 -9.30
CA ALA A 87 -1.08 -0.30 -10.16
C ALA A 87 -1.63 1.00 -10.77
N LEU A 88 -1.58 1.14 -12.10
CA LEU A 88 -2.13 2.30 -12.82
C LEU A 88 -3.64 2.46 -12.63
N ASN A 89 -4.34 1.36 -12.36
CA ASN A 89 -5.78 1.32 -12.18
C ASN A 89 -6.20 1.39 -10.69
N LEU A 90 -5.31 1.77 -9.77
CA LEU A 90 -5.62 1.85 -8.33
C LEU A 90 -6.87 2.70 -8.06
N GLY A 91 -6.95 3.92 -8.60
CA GLY A 91 -8.09 4.81 -8.38
C GLY A 91 -9.40 4.25 -8.92
N GLU A 92 -9.35 3.56 -10.08
CA GLU A 92 -10.51 2.89 -10.67
C GLU A 92 -11.00 1.75 -9.77
N CYS A 93 -10.09 0.90 -9.30
CA CYS A 93 -10.38 -0.19 -8.38
C CYS A 93 -10.98 0.33 -7.06
N ILE A 94 -10.42 1.38 -6.45
CA ILE A 94 -10.94 1.98 -5.22
C ILE A 94 -12.40 2.41 -5.42
N ARG A 95 -12.69 3.16 -6.48
CA ARG A 95 -14.06 3.62 -6.79
C ARG A 95 -15.00 2.44 -7.05
N GLY A 96 -14.55 1.44 -7.81
CA GLY A 96 -15.31 0.23 -8.12
C GLY A 96 -15.67 -0.61 -6.90
N VAL A 97 -14.75 -0.73 -5.94
CA VAL A 97 -14.95 -1.42 -4.65
C VAL A 97 -15.96 -0.67 -3.79
N LYS A 98 -15.80 0.66 -3.66
CA LYS A 98 -16.73 1.50 -2.87
C LYS A 98 -18.16 1.41 -3.41
N ALA A 99 -18.33 1.48 -4.72
CA ALA A 99 -19.63 1.41 -5.37
C ALA A 99 -20.36 0.07 -5.12
N ARG A 100 -19.63 -1.05 -4.99
CA ARG A 100 -20.20 -2.38 -4.79
C ARG A 100 -20.47 -2.73 -3.34
N THR A 101 -19.55 -2.35 -2.46
CA THR A 101 -19.55 -2.85 -1.08
C THR A 101 -20.09 -1.84 -0.08
N GLY A 102 -20.01 -0.54 -0.38
CA GLY A 102 -20.27 0.54 0.57
C GLY A 102 -19.33 0.55 1.78
N LYS A 103 -18.28 -0.29 1.78
CA LYS A 103 -17.32 -0.40 2.90
C LYS A 103 -16.28 0.71 2.80
N PRO A 104 -15.73 1.19 3.94
CA PRO A 104 -14.56 2.05 3.93
C PRO A 104 -13.38 1.38 3.24
N VAL A 105 -12.70 2.11 2.37
CA VAL A 105 -11.51 1.64 1.65
C VAL A 105 -10.24 2.21 2.27
N VAL A 106 -9.29 1.32 2.50
CA VAL A 106 -7.96 1.62 3.05
C VAL A 106 -6.89 1.31 2.01
N VAL A 107 -5.84 2.13 1.93
CA VAL A 107 -4.63 1.83 1.15
C VAL A 107 -3.42 1.85 2.06
N LEU A 108 -2.57 0.83 1.96
CA LEU A 108 -1.25 0.80 2.61
C LEU A 108 -0.21 1.07 1.54
N THR A 109 0.58 2.14 1.69
CA THR A 109 1.58 2.53 0.70
C THR A 109 2.91 2.84 1.37
N ASN A 110 3.99 2.50 0.67
CA ASN A 110 5.35 2.82 1.03
C ASN A 110 5.75 4.28 0.73
N ALA A 111 4.82 5.07 0.19
CA ALA A 111 4.92 6.49 -0.09
C ALA A 111 5.91 6.92 -1.19
N THR A 112 6.70 6.00 -1.75
CA THR A 112 7.74 6.32 -2.73
C THR A 112 7.24 7.00 -4.00
N LEU A 113 5.99 6.71 -4.40
CA LEU A 113 5.40 7.27 -5.61
C LEU A 113 4.54 8.52 -5.35
N LEU A 114 4.48 9.05 -4.12
CA LEU A 114 3.64 10.22 -3.82
C LEU A 114 4.12 11.52 -4.48
N GLY A 115 5.34 11.55 -5.02
CA GLY A 115 5.80 12.63 -5.89
C GLY A 115 4.96 12.80 -7.16
N ASP A 116 4.34 11.72 -7.66
CA ASP A 116 3.48 11.73 -8.85
C ASP A 116 2.06 12.24 -8.52
N PRO A 117 1.60 13.37 -9.09
CA PRO A 117 0.24 13.87 -8.90
C PRO A 117 -0.85 12.87 -9.30
N ALA A 118 -0.60 12.00 -10.29
CA ALA A 118 -1.57 11.00 -10.70
C ALA A 118 -1.77 9.93 -9.62
N VAL A 119 -0.71 9.53 -8.91
CA VAL A 119 -0.80 8.61 -7.76
C VAL A 119 -1.58 9.25 -6.62
N ARG A 120 -1.33 10.53 -6.34
CA ARG A 120 -2.08 11.28 -5.32
C ARG A 120 -3.56 11.37 -5.65
N ALA A 121 -3.89 11.64 -6.92
CA ALA A 121 -5.28 11.65 -7.39
C ALA A 121 -5.96 10.28 -7.27
N ASP A 122 -5.25 9.18 -7.53
CA ASP A 122 -5.78 7.82 -7.33
C ASP A 122 -6.05 7.53 -5.85
N LEU A 123 -5.10 7.86 -4.98
CA LEU A 123 -5.21 7.65 -3.53
C LEU A 123 -6.28 8.52 -2.89
N ALA A 124 -6.58 9.69 -3.44
CA ALA A 124 -7.61 10.59 -2.93
C ALA A 124 -9.02 9.98 -2.93
N ALA A 125 -9.25 8.90 -3.68
CA ALA A 125 -10.51 8.16 -3.66
C ALA A 125 -10.70 7.26 -2.42
N ALA A 126 -9.61 6.95 -1.70
CA ALA A 126 -9.64 6.11 -0.50
C ALA A 126 -10.18 6.89 0.71
N ASP A 127 -10.71 6.16 1.71
CA ASP A 127 -11.18 6.76 2.96
C ASP A 127 -10.05 6.90 3.98
N ARG A 128 -9.09 5.97 3.95
CA ARG A 128 -7.91 5.97 4.81
C ARG A 128 -6.66 5.58 4.02
N VAL A 129 -5.57 6.31 4.21
CA VAL A 129 -4.26 5.97 3.64
C VAL A 129 -3.25 5.90 4.78
N TYR A 130 -2.51 4.80 4.83
CA TYR A 130 -1.37 4.65 5.74
C TYR A 130 -0.11 4.72 4.89
N VAL A 131 0.66 5.78 5.11
CA VAL A 131 1.95 6.00 4.46
C VAL A 131 3.05 5.49 5.36
N LYS A 132 3.98 4.75 4.78
CA LYS A 132 5.10 4.18 5.53
C LYS A 132 6.23 5.20 5.71
N LEU A 133 6.82 5.25 6.90
CA LEU A 133 8.05 6.02 7.17
C LEU A 133 8.85 5.32 8.26
N ASP A 134 9.94 4.64 7.89
CA ASP A 134 10.75 3.81 8.81
C ASP A 134 12.14 4.37 9.09
N ALA A 135 12.49 5.49 8.47
CA ALA A 135 13.81 6.08 8.51
C ALA A 135 13.72 7.61 8.57
N ALA A 136 14.54 8.21 9.43
CA ALA A 136 14.72 9.66 9.53
C ALA A 136 16.01 10.13 8.82
N SER A 137 16.72 9.23 8.15
CA SER A 137 17.87 9.55 7.31
C SER A 137 17.92 8.69 6.03
N ASP A 138 18.50 9.21 4.95
CA ASP A 138 18.74 8.41 3.73
C ASP A 138 19.65 7.20 3.98
N LYS A 139 20.52 7.28 5.00
CA LYS A 139 21.33 6.13 5.43
C LYS A 139 20.43 5.03 5.98
N MET A 140 19.52 5.37 6.90
CA MET A 140 18.60 4.38 7.48
C MET A 140 17.57 3.89 6.45
N LEU A 141 17.11 4.75 5.54
CA LEU A 141 16.22 4.37 4.44
C LEU A 141 16.86 3.25 3.59
N ARG A 142 18.15 3.39 3.25
CA ARG A 142 18.87 2.35 2.50
C ARG A 142 19.06 1.05 3.29
N ILE A 143 19.25 1.13 4.60
CA ILE A 143 19.43 -0.04 5.47
C ILE A 143 18.12 -0.78 5.67
N VAL A 144 17.04 -0.07 6.00
CA VAL A 144 15.76 -0.65 6.40
C VAL A 144 14.90 -0.98 5.20
N ASP A 145 14.76 -0.05 4.26
CA ASP A 145 13.82 -0.14 3.15
C ASP A 145 14.45 -0.55 1.84
N HIS A 146 15.75 -0.34 1.70
CA HIS A 146 16.55 -0.71 0.53
C HIS A 146 15.82 -0.35 -0.78
N PRO A 147 15.52 0.96 -1.00
CA PRO A 147 14.71 1.37 -2.12
C PRO A 147 15.40 1.09 -3.46
N VAL A 148 14.62 1.16 -4.54
CA VAL A 148 15.18 1.31 -5.89
C VAL A 148 15.87 2.66 -6.06
N GLU A 149 16.69 2.76 -7.10
CA GLU A 149 17.42 3.99 -7.42
C GLU A 149 16.49 5.19 -7.62
N GLY A 150 16.96 6.38 -7.23
CA GLY A 150 16.23 7.64 -7.36
C GLY A 150 15.29 7.98 -6.20
N VAL A 151 14.99 7.03 -5.31
CA VAL A 151 14.17 7.29 -4.11
C VAL A 151 15.05 7.86 -3.00
N THR A 152 14.65 9.02 -2.48
CA THR A 152 15.29 9.69 -1.33
C THR A 152 14.28 9.93 -0.22
N LEU A 153 14.76 10.10 1.01
CA LEU A 153 13.91 10.47 2.14
C LEU A 153 13.18 11.80 1.89
N ASP A 154 13.90 12.82 1.43
CA ASP A 154 13.30 14.13 1.13
C ASP A 154 12.18 14.02 0.09
N GLY A 155 12.38 13.22 -0.96
CA GLY A 155 11.35 12.98 -1.98
C GLY A 155 10.10 12.30 -1.40
N ILE A 156 10.27 11.34 -0.49
CA ILE A 156 9.15 10.71 0.23
C ILE A 156 8.43 11.74 1.10
N LEU A 157 9.16 12.53 1.90
CA LEU A 157 8.58 13.52 2.79
C LEU A 157 7.82 14.61 2.03
N ASP A 158 8.37 15.10 0.93
CA ASP A 158 7.73 16.10 0.09
C ASP A 158 6.50 15.53 -0.62
N GLY A 159 6.55 14.27 -1.07
CA GLY A 159 5.38 13.56 -1.58
C GLY A 159 4.27 13.41 -0.54
N ILE A 160 4.60 13.04 0.70
CA ILE A 160 3.64 12.95 1.81
C ILE A 160 3.01 14.32 2.11
N LYS A 161 3.83 15.39 2.18
CA LYS A 161 3.33 16.77 2.40
C LYS A 161 2.39 17.22 1.28
N ALA A 162 2.77 16.98 0.02
CA ALA A 162 1.93 17.30 -1.13
C ALA A 162 0.61 16.52 -1.09
N PHE A 163 0.66 15.23 -0.79
CA PHE A 163 -0.55 14.41 -0.63
C PHE A 163 -1.44 14.90 0.49
N ARG A 164 -0.89 15.25 1.65
CA ARG A 164 -1.67 15.80 2.77
C ARG A 164 -2.38 17.11 2.43
N ALA A 165 -1.80 17.94 1.58
CA ALA A 165 -2.41 19.19 1.14
C ALA A 165 -3.63 18.96 0.22
N GLU A 166 -3.62 17.87 -0.55
CA GLU A 166 -4.67 17.50 -1.51
C GLU A 166 -5.71 16.54 -0.91
N TYR A 167 -5.32 15.72 0.07
CA TYR A 167 -6.13 14.64 0.63
C TYR A 167 -6.78 15.03 1.96
N SER A 168 -8.11 14.96 1.99
CA SER A 168 -8.93 15.29 3.16
C SER A 168 -9.32 14.09 4.02
N GLY A 169 -9.00 12.86 3.58
CA GLY A 169 -9.34 11.64 4.32
C GLY A 169 -8.39 11.38 5.50
N TYR A 170 -8.52 10.21 6.12
CA TYR A 170 -7.64 9.82 7.21
C TYR A 170 -6.25 9.47 6.65
N LEU A 171 -5.23 10.23 7.05
CA LEU A 171 -3.83 9.97 6.72
C LEU A 171 -3.08 9.65 8.02
N ALA A 172 -2.35 8.54 8.02
CA ALA A 172 -1.48 8.18 9.14
C ALA A 172 -0.12 7.69 8.65
N ILE A 173 0.90 7.97 9.45
CA ILE A 173 2.23 7.39 9.29
C ILE A 173 2.24 6.00 9.94
N GLN A 174 2.81 5.02 9.24
CA GLN A 174 3.09 3.69 9.75
C GLN A 174 4.60 3.49 9.79
N THR A 175 5.12 3.17 10.97
CA THR A 175 6.55 2.93 11.21
C THR A 175 6.75 1.53 11.76
N MET A 176 7.68 0.80 11.18
CA MET A 176 8.22 -0.44 11.77
C MET A 176 9.43 -0.10 12.63
N VAL A 177 9.31 -0.29 13.95
CA VAL A 177 10.42 -0.07 14.89
C VAL A 177 11.21 -1.36 15.09
N MET A 178 12.52 -1.29 14.90
CA MET A 178 13.47 -2.38 14.96
C MET A 178 14.75 -1.93 15.69
N PRO A 179 15.60 -2.86 16.16
CA PRO A 179 16.85 -2.50 16.83
C PRO A 179 17.75 -1.54 16.04
N MET A 180 17.70 -1.59 14.70
CA MET A 180 18.53 -0.72 13.84
C MET A 180 18.03 0.72 13.70
N ASN A 181 16.71 0.97 13.81
CA ASN A 181 16.13 2.31 13.64
C ASN A 181 15.49 2.87 14.91
N VAL A 182 15.54 2.14 16.04
CA VAL A 182 14.98 2.61 17.32
C VAL A 182 15.60 3.94 17.79
N GLY A 183 16.87 4.19 17.45
CA GLY A 183 17.54 5.45 17.76
C GLY A 183 17.07 6.65 16.92
N GLU A 184 16.26 6.43 15.88
CA GLU A 184 15.70 7.50 15.04
C GLU A 184 14.23 7.83 15.39
N VAL A 185 13.62 7.17 16.39
CA VAL A 185 12.19 7.33 16.71
C VAL A 185 11.83 8.79 17.04
N ASP A 186 12.66 9.49 17.80
CA ASP A 186 12.40 10.91 18.12
C ASP A 186 12.44 11.78 16.87
N ALA A 187 13.34 11.48 15.92
CA ALA A 187 13.46 12.20 14.66
C ALA A 187 12.31 11.88 13.70
N LEU A 188 11.74 10.67 13.76
CA LEU A 188 10.53 10.30 13.01
C LEU A 188 9.27 11.02 13.51
N CYS A 189 9.26 11.46 14.77
CA CYS A 189 8.13 12.15 15.40
C CYS A 189 8.20 13.69 15.25
N ALA A 190 9.33 14.23 14.79
CA ALA A 190 9.58 15.67 14.66
C ALA A 190 8.96 16.25 13.39
#